data_AF-A0A9Q0U9Y4-F1
#
_entry.id   AF-A0A9Q0U9Y4-F1
#
_cell.length_a   1.000
_cell.length_b   1.000
_cell.length_c   1.000
_cell.angle_alpha   90.00
_cell.angle_beta   90.00
_cell.angle_gamma   90.00
#
_symmetry.space_group_name_H-M   'P 1'
#
loop_
_entity.id
_entity.type
_entity.pdbx_description
1 polymer ?
#
loop_
_entity_poly.entity_id
_entity_poly.type
_entity_poly.pdbx_seq_one_letter_code
_entity_poly.pdbx_strand_id
1 'polypeptide(L)'
;MIPNKGKSEEGKVRKLLKVEPLPDGSGHFFNLSVQNKVLNIDESIYIPVTKAEYTVLTSAFNYILPYLLGWHAYANSIKPDDSSRGNNASPRYGGDHEWNR
;
A
#
# COMPACT_ATOMS: atom_id res chain seq x y z
N MET A 1 -2.14 12.12 7.80
CA MET A 1 -3.54 11.96 7.37
C MET A 1 -4.44 12.90 8.16
N ILE A 2 -5.40 13.56 7.49
CA ILE A 2 -6.46 14.33 8.16
C ILE A 2 -7.73 13.48 8.09
N PRO A 3 -8.21 12.91 9.21
CA PRO A 3 -9.51 12.26 9.25
C PRO A 3 -10.61 13.26 8.82
N ASN A 4 -11.66 12.76 8.16
CA ASN A 4 -12.79 13.58 7.69
C ASN A 4 -12.45 14.66 6.66
N LYS A 5 -11.32 14.53 5.93
CA LYS A 5 -11.02 15.39 4.78
C LYS A 5 -12.21 15.42 3.80
N GLY A 6 -12.67 16.60 3.40
CA GLY A 6 -13.84 16.83 2.55
C GLY A 6 -15.19 16.78 3.27
N LYS A 7 -15.22 16.79 4.62
CA LYS A 7 -16.45 16.78 5.44
C LYS A 7 -16.44 17.93 6.45
N SER A 8 -17.56 18.15 7.14
CA SER A 8 -17.75 19.27 8.09
C SER A 8 -16.74 19.30 9.25
N GLU A 9 -16.20 18.14 9.63
CA GLU A 9 -15.25 17.99 10.73
C GLU A 9 -13.78 17.98 10.27
N GLU A 10 -13.50 18.39 9.03
CA GLU A 10 -12.15 18.49 8.49
C GLU A 10 -11.26 19.42 9.34
N GLY A 11 -10.00 19.01 9.53
CA GLY A 11 -8.97 19.84 10.18
C GLY A 11 -9.05 19.91 11.71
N LYS A 12 -10.12 19.37 12.32
CA LYS A 12 -10.27 19.29 13.78
C LYS A 12 -9.40 18.19 14.40
N VAL A 13 -9.16 17.11 13.66
CA VAL A 13 -8.26 16.02 14.03
C VAL A 13 -7.14 15.91 13.00
N ARG A 14 -5.91 15.69 13.45
CA ARG A 14 -4.74 15.45 12.59
C ARG A 14 -3.96 14.27 13.13
N LYS A 15 -3.63 13.31 12.25
CA LYS A 15 -2.77 12.18 12.57
C LYS A 15 -1.52 12.23 11.70
N LEU A 16 -0.35 12.13 12.31
CA LEU A 16 0.93 12.18 11.62
C LEU A 16 1.76 10.97 12.05
N LEU A 17 2.09 10.12 11.08
CA LEU A 17 2.99 9.00 11.27
C LEU A 17 4.34 9.37 10.66
N LYS A 18 5.40 9.35 11.46
CA LYS A 18 6.79 9.46 11.01
C LYS A 18 7.44 8.10 11.10
N VAL A 19 8.17 7.73 10.05
CA VAL A 19 9.01 6.55 10.00
C VAL A 19 10.38 7.01 9.54
N GLU A 20 11.37 6.93 10.42
CA GLU A 20 12.72 7.46 10.20
C GLU A 20 13.75 6.46 10.73
N PRO A 21 14.96 6.42 10.15
CA PRO A 21 16.02 5.54 10.63
C PRO A 21 16.49 5.94 12.04
N LEU A 22 16.87 4.95 12.85
CA LEU A 22 17.52 5.21 14.13
C LEU A 22 18.95 5.75 13.92
N PRO A 23 19.47 6.65 14.78
CA PRO A 23 20.80 7.24 14.63
C PRO A 23 21.95 6.23 14.58
N ASP A 24 21.79 5.08 15.24
CA ASP A 24 22.75 3.98 15.31
C ASP A 24 22.65 3.01 14.12
N GLY A 25 21.67 3.20 13.23
CA GLY A 25 21.42 2.32 12.09
C GLY A 25 20.86 0.94 12.46
N SER A 26 20.48 0.71 13.72
CA SER A 26 19.98 -0.59 14.20
C SER A 26 18.56 -0.92 13.69
N GLY A 27 17.87 0.07 13.14
CA GLY A 27 16.52 -0.07 12.63
C GLY A 27 15.88 1.27 12.30
N HIS A 28 14.57 1.35 12.53
CA HIS A 28 13.76 2.55 12.35
C HIS A 28 13.01 2.85 13.64
N PHE A 29 12.41 4.02 13.73
CA PHE A 29 11.36 4.27 14.70
C PHE A 29 10.07 4.67 14.00
N PHE A 30 8.97 4.35 14.64
CA PHE A 30 7.64 4.73 14.24
C PHE A 30 7.11 5.69 15.30
N ASN A 31 6.75 6.90 14.89
CA ASN A 31 6.15 7.89 15.78
C ASN A 31 4.78 8.30 15.24
N LEU A 32 3.74 7.98 16.00
CA LEU A 32 2.37 8.39 15.70
C LEU A 32 1.98 9.56 16.60
N SER A 33 1.84 10.74 16.02
CA SER A 33 1.33 11.94 16.69
C SER A 33 -0.14 12.19 16.32
N VAL A 34 -0.98 12.41 17.32
CA VAL A 34 -2.41 12.67 17.18
C VAL A 34 -2.77 13.98 17.87
N GLN A 35 -3.29 14.91 17.07
CA GLN A 35 -3.84 16.18 17.54
C GLN A 35 -5.34 16.18 17.34
N ASN A 36 -6.11 16.43 18.39
CA ASN A 36 -7.55 16.61 18.33
C ASN A 36 -7.95 17.89 19.08
N LYS A 37 -8.34 18.91 18.31
CA LYS A 37 -8.72 20.22 18.87
C LYS A 37 -10.07 20.21 19.59
N VAL A 38 -10.94 19.25 19.28
CA VAL A 38 -12.28 19.17 19.90
C VAL A 38 -12.18 18.67 21.34
N LEU A 39 -11.30 17.70 21.57
CA LEU A 39 -11.09 17.08 22.87
C LEU A 39 -9.83 17.59 23.58
N ASN A 40 -9.13 18.56 22.98
CA ASN A 40 -7.85 19.09 23.46
C ASN A 40 -6.79 18.01 23.73
N ILE A 41 -6.64 17.07 22.79
CA ILE A 41 -5.65 15.99 22.86
C ILE A 41 -4.47 16.35 21.95
N ASP A 42 -3.25 16.24 22.48
CA ASP A 42 -2.01 16.30 21.72
C ASP A 42 -1.06 15.24 22.29
N GLU A 43 -1.10 14.04 21.70
CA GLU A 43 -0.37 12.88 22.19
C GLU A 43 0.48 12.26 21.08
N SER A 44 1.61 11.69 21.48
CA SER A 44 2.50 10.98 20.57
C SER A 44 2.98 9.67 21.17
N ILE A 45 2.92 8.60 20.37
CA ILE A 45 3.43 7.28 20.73
C ILE A 45 4.64 6.99 19.85
N TYR A 46 5.77 6.68 20.49
CA TYR A 46 7.03 6.34 19.86
C TYR A 46 7.37 4.87 20.10
N ILE A 47 7.74 4.14 19.05
CA ILE A 47 8.15 2.74 19.13
C ILE A 47 9.40 2.53 18.27
N PRO A 48 10.53 2.07 18.82
CA PRO A 48 11.66 1.61 18.04
C PRO A 48 11.35 0.25 17.39
N VAL A 49 11.79 0.07 16.14
CA VAL A 49 11.60 -1.13 15.34
C VAL A 49 12.96 -1.57 14.83
N THR A 50 13.39 -2.76 15.22
CA THR A 50 14.67 -3.32 14.80
C THR A 50 14.70 -3.57 13.29
N LYS A 51 15.91 -3.67 12.72
CA LYS A 51 16.10 -4.01 11.30
C LYS A 51 15.42 -5.32 10.90
N ALA A 52 15.41 -6.31 11.79
CA ALA A 52 14.76 -7.60 11.56
C ALA A 52 13.23 -7.45 11.47
N GLU A 53 12.62 -6.78 12.44
CA GLU A 53 11.18 -6.49 12.43
C GLU A 53 10.77 -5.67 11.21
N TYR A 54 11.55 -4.65 10.85
CA TYR A 54 11.29 -3.82 9.68
C TYR A 54 11.35 -4.62 8.36
N THR A 55 12.25 -5.59 8.28
CA THR A 55 12.35 -6.50 7.12
C THR A 55 11.11 -7.38 7.00
N VAL A 56 10.60 -7.90 8.13
CA VAL A 56 9.34 -8.67 8.17
C VAL A 56 8.17 -7.81 7.70
N LEU A 57 8.05 -6.58 8.19
CA LEU A 57 7.00 -5.65 7.76
C LEU A 57 7.07 -5.34 6.26
N THR A 58 8.27 -5.09 5.74
CA THR A 58 8.47 -4.80 4.31
C THR A 58 8.09 -6.01 3.44
N SER A 59 8.48 -7.21 3.85
CA SER A 59 8.09 -8.46 3.16
C SER A 59 6.57 -8.64 3.16
N ALA A 60 5.92 -8.44 4.30
CA ALA A 60 4.46 -8.53 4.43
C ALA A 60 3.74 -7.49 3.57
N PHE A 61 4.24 -6.24 3.53
CA PHE A 61 3.67 -5.18 2.69
C PHE A 61 3.78 -5.51 1.20
N ASN A 62 4.94 -5.98 0.74
CA ASN A 62 5.11 -6.39 -0.65
C ASN A 62 4.19 -7.55 -1.03
N TYR A 63 4.00 -8.51 -0.13
CA TYR A 63 3.10 -9.64 -0.33
C TYR A 63 1.62 -9.21 -0.41
N ILE A 64 1.15 -8.33 0.48
CA ILE A 64 -0.28 -7.97 0.56
C ILE A 64 -0.70 -6.94 -0.50
N LEU A 65 0.23 -6.18 -1.08
CA LEU A 65 -0.08 -5.11 -2.04
C LEU A 65 -0.96 -5.57 -3.23
N PRO A 66 -0.65 -6.67 -3.96
CA PRO A 66 -1.52 -7.16 -5.04
C PRO A 66 -2.93 -7.57 -4.57
N TYR A 67 -3.05 -7.98 -3.31
CA TYR A 67 -4.34 -8.33 -2.71
C TYR A 67 -5.18 -7.09 -2.43
N LEU A 68 -4.58 -6.05 -1.83
CA LEU A 68 -5.25 -4.76 -1.58
C LEU A 68 -5.68 -4.07 -2.89
N LEU A 69 -4.90 -4.22 -3.97
CA LEU A 69 -5.25 -3.72 -5.29
C LEU A 69 -6.29 -4.57 -6.04
N GLY A 70 -6.64 -5.75 -5.51
CA GLY A 70 -7.56 -6.68 -6.17
C GLY A 70 -6.96 -7.46 -7.34
N TRP A 71 -5.67 -7.27 -7.67
CA TRP A 71 -5.00 -7.95 -8.78
C TRP A 71 -4.95 -9.47 -8.63
N HIS A 72 -4.93 -9.98 -7.40
CA HIS A 72 -5.04 -11.41 -7.13
C HIS A 72 -6.32 -12.03 -7.71
N ALA A 73 -7.46 -11.32 -7.69
CA ALA A 73 -8.72 -11.82 -8.24
C ALA A 73 -8.66 -11.96 -9.77
N TYR A 74 -8.00 -11.00 -10.43
CA TYR A 74 -7.73 -11.06 -11.86
C TYR A 74 -6.74 -12.19 -12.19
N ALA A 75 -5.59 -12.24 -11.52
CA ALA A 75 -4.55 -13.25 -11.77
C ALA A 75 -5.07 -14.69 -11.59
N ASN A 76 -5.90 -14.93 -10.56
CA ASN A 76 -6.51 -16.25 -10.31
C ASN A 76 -7.60 -16.62 -11.33
N SER A 77 -8.13 -15.65 -12.08
CA SER A 77 -9.11 -15.91 -13.15
C SER A 77 -8.45 -16.33 -14.47
N ILE A 78 -7.13 -16.14 -14.61
CA ILE A 78 -6.35 -16.59 -15.75
C ILE A 78 -6.21 -18.12 -15.65
N LYS A 79 -7.17 -18.84 -16.22
CA LYS A 79 -7.11 -20.30 -16.34
C LYS A 79 -6.06 -20.68 -17.39
N PRO A 80 -5.15 -21.62 -17.10
CA PRO A 80 -4.34 -22.24 -18.12
C PRO A 80 -5.21 -23.31 -18.81
N ASP A 81 -6.08 -22.92 -19.75
CA ASP A 81 -6.52 -23.78 -20.86
C ASP A 81 -7.50 -23.05 -21.79
N ASP A 82 -6.95 -22.57 -22.91
CA ASP A 82 -7.51 -22.77 -24.26
C ASP A 82 -6.43 -22.49 -25.34
N SER A 83 -5.18 -22.89 -25.08
CA SER A 83 -4.09 -22.81 -26.07
C SER A 83 -3.98 -24.07 -26.95
N SER A 84 -4.94 -25.00 -26.86
CA SER A 84 -4.94 -26.26 -27.63
C SER A 84 -5.89 -26.28 -28.84
N ARG A 85 -6.45 -25.14 -29.29
CA ARG A 85 -7.24 -25.08 -30.53
C ARG A 85 -7.01 -23.78 -31.32
N GLY A 86 -5.88 -23.72 -32.01
CA GLY A 86 -5.64 -22.64 -32.97
C GLY A 86 -4.32 -22.80 -33.70
N ASN A 87 -4.24 -23.75 -34.63
CA ASN A 87 -3.21 -23.70 -35.66
C ASN A 87 -3.43 -22.43 -36.49
N ASN A 88 -2.60 -21.40 -36.31
CA ASN A 88 -2.09 -20.59 -37.41
C ASN A 88 -0.97 -19.66 -36.92
N ALA A 89 0.13 -19.71 -37.67
CA ALA A 89 1.35 -18.95 -37.49
C ALA A 89 1.12 -17.45 -37.23
N SER A 90 1.62 -16.96 -36.08
CA SER A 90 2.13 -15.61 -35.77
C SER A 90 1.80 -15.24 -34.31
N PRO A 91 2.77 -14.99 -33.43
CA PRO A 91 2.47 -14.35 -32.15
C PRO A 91 2.15 -12.87 -32.43
N ARG A 92 0.87 -12.53 -32.56
CA ARG A 92 0.45 -11.12 -32.59
C ARG A 92 0.56 -10.56 -31.18
N TYR A 93 1.77 -10.10 -30.83
CA TYR A 93 1.99 -9.24 -29.67
C TYR A 93 1.83 -7.78 -30.11
N GLY A 94 0.85 -7.08 -29.53
CA GLY A 94 0.87 -5.62 -29.43
C GLY A 94 -0.09 -4.88 -30.37
N GLY A 95 -1.12 -4.26 -29.77
CA GLY A 95 -1.83 -3.11 -30.35
C GLY A 95 -3.35 -3.23 -30.42
N ASP A 96 -3.92 -4.38 -30.12
CA ASP A 96 -5.34 -4.69 -30.28
C ASP A 96 -6.28 -3.91 -29.35
N HIS A 97 -5.76 -3.25 -28.31
CA HIS A 97 -6.52 -2.35 -27.43
C HIS A 97 -6.31 -0.85 -27.71
N GLU A 98 -5.49 -0.49 -28.69
CA GLU A 98 -5.11 0.91 -28.94
C GLU A 98 -5.90 1.58 -30.08
N TRP A 99 -6.70 0.81 -30.85
CA TRP A 99 -7.29 1.28 -32.12
C TRP A 99 -8.80 1.57 -32.12
N ASN A 100 -9.44 1.77 -30.96
CA ASN A 100 -10.81 2.30 -30.90
C ASN A 100 -10.79 3.81 -30.60
N ARG A 101 -10.59 4.62 -31.64
CA ARG A 101 -10.89 6.07 -31.64
C ARG A 101 -12.22 6.34 -32.31
#